data_AF-A0A2T5I4G6-F1
#
_entry.id   AF-A0A2T5I4G6-F1
#
_cell.length_a   1.000
_cell.length_b   1.000
_cell.length_c   1.000
_cell.angle_alpha   90.00
_cell.angle_beta   90.00
_cell.angle_gamma   90.00
#
_symmetry.space_group_name_H-M   'P 1'
#
loop_
_entity.id
_entity.type
_entity.pdbx_description
1 polymer ?
#
loop_
_entity_poly.entity_id
_entity_poly.type
_entity_poly.pdbx_seq_one_letter_code
_entity_poly.pdbx_strand_id
1 'polypeptide(L)'
;MTVSAPELVNSKDQFLALLTKRMSEKGDFPAFAKSVQQLDELMHDQNKNIADIARVILNDFTLTQKVIRLANSAMYSGMGGEITTITQAAVVLGIDTIAHITLSIRFIDTLSASAPASDEARRELAQAMLAGSIVRNVVTKLNMVNGEEAVVCALLHHLGHLMLIFYFPEEWSQIQKIAQSDAMSENDAALRVIGISIDEMSQEIARNWHLPKKISHCMISSATFTEISIPGSSDWLKVMANFASGVALLLAQQCNADDLKQYVSRYSESLLISTEDLAESIDLAQQMAAEFPGNPESGKSIGKPYDSRERLAVSVRELKMALAQGIDFNVALSMMLESLYASMGFNRVVTFFRDAGMLKAKVGFGRGVPEVLSGLIFPEAYAADVFHLSLANKADVFIQDVASTQSSSSIPAWLRETLPDVDAFILLPLIFNGKAIGLIYADWCTGTTNQIEPSEFSSMGVLRDYLMKALIKRK
;
A
#
# COMPACT_ATOMS: atom_id res chain seq x y z
N MET A 1 -13.11 44.63 -15.48
CA MET A 1 -12.42 43.45 -16.01
C MET A 1 -13.43 42.32 -16.01
N THR A 2 -13.95 42.01 -17.18
CA THR A 2 -14.98 40.98 -17.41
C THR A 2 -14.36 39.60 -17.21
N VAL A 3 -14.82 38.90 -16.17
CA VAL A 3 -14.55 37.47 -15.97
C VAL A 3 -15.18 36.74 -17.15
N SER A 4 -14.37 36.06 -17.96
CA SER A 4 -14.83 35.30 -19.11
C SER A 4 -15.63 34.09 -18.61
N ALA A 5 -16.79 33.85 -19.23
CA ALA A 5 -17.61 32.67 -18.98
C ALA A 5 -16.80 31.39 -19.28
N PRO A 6 -16.99 30.29 -18.51
CA PRO A 6 -16.31 29.04 -18.80
C PRO A 6 -16.77 28.53 -20.17
N GLU A 7 -15.82 28.20 -21.04
CA GLU A 7 -16.09 27.52 -22.31
C GLU A 7 -16.82 26.21 -21.99
N LEU A 8 -18.13 26.17 -22.29
CA LEU A 8 -18.93 24.95 -22.24
C LEU A 8 -18.24 23.91 -23.10
N VAL A 9 -17.75 22.86 -22.44
CA VAL A 9 -17.09 21.74 -23.07
C VAL A 9 -18.13 20.98 -23.89
N ASN A 10 -18.16 21.22 -25.20
CA ASN A 10 -19.21 20.69 -26.09
C ASN A 10 -18.93 19.25 -26.58
N SER A 11 -17.85 18.61 -26.14
CA SER A 11 -17.50 17.22 -26.52
C SER A 11 -16.82 16.46 -25.38
N LYS A 12 -17.17 15.17 -25.22
CA LYS A 12 -16.58 14.20 -24.29
C LYS A 12 -15.04 14.27 -24.28
N ASP A 13 -14.44 14.30 -25.46
CA ASP A 13 -12.97 14.28 -25.62
C ASP A 13 -12.32 15.56 -25.09
N GLN A 14 -12.99 16.70 -25.24
CA GLN A 14 -12.51 17.98 -24.71
C GLN A 14 -12.54 17.98 -23.18
N PHE A 15 -13.56 17.36 -22.57
CA PHE A 15 -13.67 17.27 -21.12
C PHE A 15 -12.55 16.39 -20.54
N LEU A 16 -12.34 15.22 -21.11
CA LEU A 16 -11.30 14.29 -20.67
C LEU A 16 -9.89 14.87 -20.85
N ALA A 17 -9.65 15.63 -21.94
CA ALA A 17 -8.39 16.35 -22.13
C ALA A 17 -8.20 17.45 -21.06
N LEU A 18 -9.26 18.20 -20.75
CA LEU A 18 -9.23 19.23 -19.71
C LEU A 18 -9.01 18.64 -18.31
N LEU A 19 -9.67 17.52 -17.98
CA LEU A 19 -9.47 16.78 -16.74
C LEU A 19 -8.00 16.32 -16.63
N THR A 20 -7.46 15.71 -17.69
CA THR A 20 -6.06 15.26 -17.72
C THR A 20 -5.09 16.42 -17.49
N LYS A 21 -5.34 17.57 -18.11
CA LYS A 21 -4.55 18.79 -17.91
C LYS A 21 -4.62 19.27 -16.45
N ARG A 22 -5.82 19.44 -15.89
CA ARG A 22 -6.01 19.89 -14.49
C ARG A 22 -5.38 18.92 -13.49
N MET A 23 -5.47 17.61 -13.74
CA MET A 23 -4.78 16.59 -12.93
C MET A 23 -3.27 16.81 -12.92
N SER A 24 -2.66 17.01 -14.10
CA SER A 24 -1.22 17.24 -14.22
C SER A 24 -0.73 18.52 -13.54
N GLU A 25 -1.56 19.56 -13.49
CA GLU A 25 -1.22 20.86 -12.87
C GLU A 25 -1.34 20.84 -11.34
N LYS A 26 -2.32 20.11 -10.77
CA LYS A 26 -2.56 20.04 -9.32
C LYS A 26 -1.74 18.95 -8.61
N GLY A 27 -1.31 17.91 -9.32
CA GLY A 27 -0.27 16.97 -8.87
C GLY A 27 -0.70 15.79 -7.98
N ASP A 28 -1.86 15.83 -7.33
CA ASP A 28 -2.25 14.82 -6.33
C ASP A 28 -2.61 13.44 -6.92
N PHE A 29 -3.59 13.37 -7.82
CA PHE A 29 -3.99 12.11 -8.46
C PHE A 29 -3.03 11.55 -9.53
N PRO A 30 -2.17 12.34 -10.20
CA PRO A 30 -1.07 11.80 -11.01
C PRO A 30 -0.12 10.88 -10.25
N ALA A 31 0.11 11.11 -8.94
CA ALA A 31 0.95 10.24 -8.12
C ALA A 31 0.28 8.89 -7.86
N PHE A 32 -1.04 8.89 -7.61
CA PHE A 32 -1.85 7.67 -7.55
C PHE A 32 -1.80 6.92 -8.88
N ALA A 33 -2.08 7.60 -10.00
CA ALA A 33 -2.06 7.00 -11.34
C ALA A 33 -0.71 6.35 -11.68
N LYS A 34 0.42 6.99 -11.34
CA LYS A 34 1.76 6.40 -11.49
C LYS A 34 1.96 5.16 -10.62
N SER A 35 1.46 5.18 -9.38
CA SER A 35 1.55 4.04 -8.47
C SER A 35 0.74 2.85 -8.99
N VAL A 36 -0.44 3.12 -9.57
CA VAL A 36 -1.27 2.11 -10.25
C VAL A 36 -0.53 1.52 -11.44
N GLN A 37 0.03 2.37 -12.32
CA GLN A 37 0.76 1.91 -13.51
C GLN A 37 1.99 1.07 -13.14
N GLN A 38 2.75 1.48 -12.13
CA GLN A 38 3.89 0.70 -11.62
C GLN A 38 3.45 -0.67 -11.10
N LEU A 39 2.33 -0.71 -10.37
CA LEU A 39 1.78 -1.95 -9.85
C LEU A 39 1.25 -2.86 -10.98
N ASP A 40 0.57 -2.29 -11.97
CA ASP A 40 0.05 -3.01 -13.14
C ASP A 40 1.17 -3.60 -14.00
N GLU A 41 2.22 -2.81 -14.27
CA GLU A 41 3.44 -3.27 -14.95
C GLU A 41 4.12 -4.42 -14.18
N LEU A 42 4.10 -4.37 -12.84
CA LEU A 42 4.67 -5.42 -12.00
C LEU A 42 3.83 -6.70 -11.98
N MET A 43 2.50 -6.58 -12.05
CA MET A 43 1.60 -7.73 -12.06
C MET A 43 1.58 -8.46 -13.42
N HIS A 44 1.76 -7.74 -14.52
CA HIS A 44 1.70 -8.31 -15.88
C HIS A 44 3.04 -8.84 -16.42
N ASP A 45 4.15 -8.61 -15.71
CA ASP A 45 5.47 -9.11 -16.10
C ASP A 45 5.68 -10.56 -15.61
N GLN A 46 5.49 -11.54 -16.50
CA GLN A 46 5.62 -12.98 -16.20
C GLN A 46 7.02 -13.42 -15.74
N ASN A 47 8.03 -12.55 -15.78
CA ASN A 47 9.39 -12.84 -15.36
C ASN A 47 9.76 -12.32 -13.96
N LYS A 48 8.89 -11.58 -13.28
CA LYS A 48 9.20 -10.95 -11.98
C LYS A 48 8.70 -11.75 -10.78
N ASN A 49 9.49 -11.74 -9.71
CA ASN A 49 9.32 -12.59 -8.53
C ASN A 49 8.49 -11.85 -7.45
N ILE A 50 7.89 -12.57 -6.50
CA ILE A 50 7.17 -12.04 -5.33
C ILE A 50 7.99 -10.94 -4.61
N ALA A 51 9.32 -11.06 -4.65
CA ALA A 51 10.26 -10.09 -4.11
C ALA A 51 10.16 -8.67 -4.72
N ASP A 52 9.79 -8.54 -6.01
CA ASP A 52 9.71 -7.23 -6.68
C ASP A 52 8.45 -6.46 -6.27
N ILE A 53 7.32 -7.17 -6.13
CA ILE A 53 6.06 -6.62 -5.60
C ILE A 53 6.24 -6.26 -4.12
N ALA A 54 6.86 -7.13 -3.34
CA ALA A 54 7.19 -6.84 -1.94
C ALA A 54 8.05 -5.58 -1.81
N ARG A 55 8.98 -5.34 -2.76
CA ARG A 55 9.85 -4.15 -2.75
C ARG A 55 9.09 -2.83 -2.93
N VAL A 56 8.09 -2.79 -3.81
CA VAL A 56 7.24 -1.59 -3.98
C VAL A 56 6.43 -1.30 -2.73
N ILE A 57 5.98 -2.35 -2.05
CA ILE A 57 5.17 -2.25 -0.84
C ILE A 57 6.02 -1.85 0.37
N LEU A 58 7.22 -2.43 0.47
CA LEU A 58 8.20 -2.19 1.54
C LEU A 58 8.86 -0.82 1.50
N ASN A 59 8.86 -0.14 0.35
CA ASN A 59 9.28 1.26 0.25
C ASN A 59 8.39 2.21 1.07
N ASP A 60 7.22 1.73 1.52
CA ASP A 60 6.32 2.47 2.39
C ASP A 60 6.00 1.63 3.64
N PHE A 61 6.59 2.02 4.77
CA PHE A 61 6.43 1.34 6.05
C PHE A 61 4.96 1.30 6.51
N THR A 62 4.20 2.36 6.24
CA THR A 62 2.78 2.45 6.62
C THR A 62 1.93 1.48 5.80
N LEU A 63 2.21 1.40 4.49
CA LEU A 63 1.60 0.44 3.59
C LEU A 63 1.94 -1.01 3.99
N THR A 64 3.20 -1.27 4.30
CA THR A 64 3.68 -2.59 4.77
C THR A 64 2.93 -3.03 6.02
N GLN A 65 2.87 -2.18 7.05
CA GLN A 65 2.17 -2.49 8.30
C GLN A 65 0.67 -2.74 8.08
N LYS A 66 0.03 -1.98 7.19
CA LYS A 66 -1.39 -2.17 6.85
C LYS A 66 -1.64 -3.50 6.12
N VAL A 67 -0.77 -3.90 5.18
CA VAL A 67 -0.85 -5.20 4.48
C VAL A 67 -0.62 -6.36 5.44
N ILE A 68 0.40 -6.28 6.31
CA ILE A 68 0.70 -7.30 7.33
C ILE A 68 -0.46 -7.47 8.32
N ARG A 69 -0.98 -6.37 8.87
CA ARG A 69 -2.12 -6.42 9.79
C ARG A 69 -3.35 -7.07 9.14
N LEU A 70 -3.54 -6.81 7.85
CA LEU A 70 -4.64 -7.39 7.10
C LEU A 70 -4.43 -8.87 6.81
N ALA A 71 -3.20 -9.27 6.46
CA ALA A 71 -2.81 -10.67 6.32
C ALA A 71 -3.00 -11.46 7.63
N ASN A 72 -2.87 -10.80 8.78
CA ASN A 72 -3.13 -11.36 10.11
C ASN A 72 -4.56 -11.24 10.61
N SER A 73 -5.47 -10.66 9.82
CA SER A 73 -6.87 -10.53 10.23
C SER A 73 -7.52 -11.91 10.40
N ALA A 74 -8.61 -11.96 11.17
CA ALA A 74 -9.35 -13.19 11.46
C ALA A 74 -9.78 -13.98 10.20
N MET A 75 -9.89 -13.29 9.05
CA MET A 75 -10.20 -13.88 7.74
C MET A 75 -9.09 -14.80 7.20
N TYR A 76 -7.83 -14.58 7.59
CA TYR A 76 -6.65 -15.28 7.05
C TYR A 76 -5.81 -16.01 8.12
N SER A 77 -6.15 -15.84 9.40
CA SER A 77 -5.47 -16.46 10.55
C SER A 77 -5.55 -18.00 10.60
N GLY A 78 -6.37 -18.62 9.74
CA GLY A 78 -6.52 -20.08 9.62
C GLY A 78 -5.31 -20.81 9.01
N MET A 79 -4.39 -20.10 8.36
CA MET A 79 -3.20 -20.69 7.72
C MET A 79 -1.91 -20.41 8.52
N GLY A 80 -1.75 -21.07 9.67
CA GLY A 80 -0.44 -21.36 10.27
C GLY A 80 0.44 -20.18 10.66
N GLY A 81 0.15 -19.58 11.82
CA GLY A 81 1.02 -18.61 12.49
C GLY A 81 0.80 -17.15 12.07
N GLU A 82 1.26 -16.22 12.90
CA GLU A 82 1.24 -14.77 12.60
C GLU A 82 2.14 -14.49 11.38
N ILE A 83 1.58 -13.85 10.36
CA ILE A 83 2.26 -13.39 9.13
C ILE A 83 3.03 -12.12 9.47
N THR A 84 4.35 -12.12 9.37
CA THR A 84 5.15 -10.91 9.67
C THR A 84 5.82 -10.28 8.46
N THR A 85 5.70 -10.90 7.28
CA THR A 85 6.33 -10.44 6.02
C THR A 85 5.32 -10.36 4.86
N ILE A 86 5.49 -9.37 3.96
CA ILE A 86 4.75 -9.14 2.72
C ILE A 86 4.98 -10.29 1.76
N THR A 87 6.18 -10.87 1.78
CA THR A 87 6.50 -12.07 1.01
C THR A 87 5.63 -13.26 1.46
N GLN A 88 5.44 -13.45 2.78
CA GLN A 88 4.55 -14.47 3.32
C GLN A 88 3.08 -14.12 3.08
N ALA A 89 2.70 -12.84 3.24
CA ALA A 89 1.37 -12.36 2.87
C ALA A 89 1.09 -12.65 1.38
N ALA A 90 2.07 -12.55 0.48
CA ALA A 90 1.87 -12.81 -0.94
C ALA A 90 1.63 -14.28 -1.23
N VAL A 91 2.30 -15.16 -0.48
CA VAL A 91 2.11 -16.62 -0.57
C VAL A 91 0.75 -17.04 -0.02
N VAL A 92 0.26 -16.41 1.04
CA VAL A 92 -1.01 -16.75 1.70
C VAL A 92 -2.23 -16.08 1.04
N LEU A 93 -2.11 -14.79 0.70
CA LEU A 93 -3.19 -13.97 0.16
C LEU A 93 -3.24 -13.96 -1.37
N GLY A 94 -2.13 -14.29 -2.04
CA GLY A 94 -1.95 -14.08 -3.47
C GLY A 94 -1.49 -12.66 -3.81
N ILE A 95 -0.78 -12.55 -4.94
CA ILE A 95 -0.22 -11.28 -5.46
C ILE A 95 -1.34 -10.27 -5.76
N ASP A 96 -2.44 -10.72 -6.35
CA ASP A 96 -3.56 -9.85 -6.74
C ASP A 96 -4.20 -9.18 -5.51
N THR A 97 -4.39 -9.94 -4.42
CA THR A 97 -4.92 -9.42 -3.15
C THR A 97 -4.00 -8.34 -2.57
N ILE A 98 -2.69 -8.59 -2.60
CA ILE A 98 -1.70 -7.62 -2.15
C ILE A 98 -1.69 -6.34 -3.00
N ALA A 99 -1.82 -6.48 -4.32
CA ALA A 99 -1.92 -5.35 -5.22
C ALA A 99 -3.19 -4.52 -4.94
N HIS A 100 -4.33 -5.19 -4.75
CA HIS A 100 -5.60 -4.56 -4.38
C HIS A 100 -5.53 -3.82 -3.03
N ILE A 101 -4.88 -4.41 -2.02
CA ILE A 101 -4.65 -3.73 -0.74
C ILE A 101 -3.77 -2.49 -0.92
N THR A 102 -2.70 -2.63 -1.71
CA THR A 102 -1.79 -1.53 -2.02
C THR A 102 -2.50 -0.39 -2.73
N LEU A 103 -3.33 -0.72 -3.72
CA LEU A 103 -4.16 0.23 -4.44
C LEU A 103 -5.14 0.96 -3.51
N SER A 104 -5.84 0.23 -2.64
CA SER A 104 -6.75 0.82 -1.64
C SER A 104 -6.04 1.82 -0.74
N ILE A 105 -4.85 1.47 -0.25
CA ILE A 105 -4.10 2.30 0.69
C ILE A 105 -3.57 3.55 0.00
N ARG A 106 -2.99 3.41 -1.20
CA ARG A 106 -2.53 4.55 -2.00
C ARG A 106 -3.67 5.50 -2.35
N PHE A 107 -4.85 4.95 -2.63
CA PHE A 107 -6.04 5.74 -2.88
C PHE A 107 -6.42 6.55 -1.64
N ILE A 108 -6.56 5.89 -0.48
CA ILE A 108 -6.89 6.54 0.80
C ILE A 108 -5.86 7.61 1.19
N ASP A 109 -4.56 7.34 1.01
CA ASP A 109 -3.50 8.30 1.34
C ASP A 109 -3.56 9.53 0.42
N THR A 110 -3.81 9.32 -0.88
CA THR A 110 -3.99 10.42 -1.87
C THR A 110 -5.20 11.28 -1.51
N LEU A 111 -6.31 10.64 -1.13
CA LEU A 111 -7.51 11.34 -0.71
C LEU A 111 -7.32 12.10 0.60
N SER A 112 -6.62 11.50 1.57
CA SER A 112 -6.34 12.14 2.86
C SER A 112 -5.44 13.36 2.73
N ALA A 113 -4.48 13.33 1.80
CA ALA A 113 -3.64 14.47 1.46
C ALA A 113 -4.44 15.60 0.76
N SER A 114 -5.45 15.23 -0.04
CA SER A 114 -6.28 16.16 -0.82
C SER A 114 -7.50 16.69 -0.06
N ALA A 115 -7.96 15.97 0.97
CA ALA A 115 -9.16 16.25 1.77
C ALA A 115 -9.24 17.63 2.46
N PRO A 116 -8.13 18.34 2.80
CA PRO A 116 -8.24 19.68 3.36
C PRO A 116 -8.85 20.73 2.42
N ALA A 117 -9.11 20.39 1.15
CA ALA A 117 -9.52 21.36 0.13
C ALA A 117 -10.99 21.84 0.21
N SER A 118 -11.95 21.02 0.69
CA SER A 118 -13.37 21.42 0.85
C SER A 118 -14.15 20.50 1.78
N ASP A 119 -15.23 21.01 2.39
CA ASP A 119 -16.14 20.20 3.22
C ASP A 119 -16.85 19.12 2.39
N GLU A 120 -17.15 19.39 1.12
CA GLU A 120 -17.69 18.44 0.15
C GLU A 120 -16.75 17.25 -0.04
N ALA A 121 -15.45 17.49 -0.22
CA ALA A 121 -14.46 16.43 -0.39
C ALA A 121 -14.34 15.56 0.86
N ARG A 122 -14.42 16.18 2.05
CA ARG A 122 -14.40 15.44 3.33
C ARG A 122 -15.62 14.54 3.48
N ARG A 123 -16.80 15.01 3.07
CA ARG A 123 -18.03 14.20 3.10
C ARG A 123 -17.95 13.01 2.14
N GLU A 124 -17.51 13.24 0.91
CA GLU A 124 -17.36 12.18 -0.10
C GLU A 124 -16.33 11.13 0.34
N LEU A 125 -15.20 11.57 0.91
CA LEU A 125 -14.19 10.68 1.47
C LEU A 125 -14.74 9.85 2.65
N ALA A 126 -15.49 10.47 3.56
CA ALA A 126 -16.10 9.77 4.68
C ALA A 126 -17.09 8.69 4.19
N GLN A 127 -17.87 8.98 3.15
CA GLN A 127 -18.76 8.00 2.53
C GLN A 127 -17.97 6.84 1.90
N ALA A 128 -16.91 7.13 1.14
CA ALA A 128 -16.05 6.10 0.56
C ALA A 128 -15.44 5.19 1.63
N MET A 129 -14.92 5.76 2.72
CA MET A 129 -14.35 5.00 3.84
C MET A 129 -15.39 4.13 4.54
N LEU A 130 -16.59 4.66 4.78
CA LEU A 130 -17.70 3.91 5.37
C LEU A 130 -18.13 2.76 4.47
N ALA A 131 -18.29 3.00 3.16
CA ALA A 131 -18.62 1.97 2.18
C ALA A 131 -17.55 0.86 2.17
N GLY A 132 -16.26 1.23 2.13
CA GLY A 132 -15.16 0.26 2.21
C GLY A 132 -15.18 -0.56 3.51
N SER A 133 -15.51 0.06 4.64
CA SER A 133 -15.65 -0.64 5.93
C SER A 133 -16.82 -1.61 5.96
N ILE A 134 -17.98 -1.22 5.41
CA ILE A 134 -19.15 -2.10 5.29
C ILE A 134 -18.79 -3.34 4.48
N VAL A 135 -18.18 -3.15 3.30
CA VAL A 135 -17.77 -4.29 2.46
C VAL A 135 -16.76 -5.18 3.17
N ARG A 136 -15.78 -4.59 3.87
CA ARG A 136 -14.78 -5.34 4.65
C ARG A 136 -15.43 -6.24 5.70
N ASN A 137 -16.42 -5.72 6.43
CA ASN A 137 -17.15 -6.50 7.43
C ASN A 137 -17.91 -7.65 6.79
N VAL A 138 -18.59 -7.39 5.66
CA VAL A 138 -19.32 -8.42 4.90
C VAL A 138 -18.40 -9.54 4.41
N VAL A 139 -17.31 -9.20 3.69
CA VAL A 139 -16.42 -10.23 3.13
C VAL A 139 -15.68 -11.04 4.20
N THR A 140 -15.37 -10.39 5.34
CA THR A 140 -14.79 -11.07 6.51
C THR A 140 -15.77 -12.07 7.11
N LYS A 141 -17.03 -11.67 7.29
CA LYS A 141 -18.06 -12.55 7.86
C LYS A 141 -18.35 -13.76 6.97
N LEU A 142 -18.31 -13.57 5.65
CA LEU A 142 -18.49 -14.62 4.66
C LEU A 142 -17.25 -15.51 4.45
N ASN A 143 -16.11 -15.19 5.10
CA ASN A 143 -14.81 -15.83 4.85
C ASN A 143 -14.47 -15.89 3.35
N MET A 144 -14.74 -14.79 2.63
CA MET A 144 -14.65 -14.76 1.18
C MET A 144 -13.20 -14.67 0.72
N VAL A 145 -12.76 -15.63 -0.10
CA VAL A 145 -11.43 -15.61 -0.72
C VAL A 145 -11.34 -14.40 -1.68
N ASN A 146 -10.23 -13.64 -1.60
CA ASN A 146 -10.01 -12.40 -2.36
C ASN A 146 -11.03 -11.27 -2.07
N GLY A 147 -11.64 -11.24 -0.88
CA GLY A 147 -12.60 -10.21 -0.48
C GLY A 147 -12.07 -8.76 -0.53
N GLU A 148 -10.75 -8.57 -0.55
CA GLU A 148 -10.12 -7.25 -0.70
C GLU A 148 -10.42 -6.57 -2.04
N GLU A 149 -10.65 -7.36 -3.09
CA GLU A 149 -11.09 -6.83 -4.39
C GLU A 149 -12.42 -6.07 -4.25
N ALA A 150 -13.33 -6.58 -3.43
CA ALA A 150 -14.61 -5.92 -3.16
C ALA A 150 -14.44 -4.61 -2.38
N VAL A 151 -13.48 -4.56 -1.45
CA VAL A 151 -13.20 -3.34 -0.68
C VAL A 151 -12.60 -2.26 -1.58
N VAL A 152 -11.67 -2.62 -2.48
CA VAL A 152 -11.17 -1.70 -3.53
C VAL A 152 -12.32 -1.17 -4.37
N CYS A 153 -13.21 -2.06 -4.80
CA CYS A 153 -14.34 -1.70 -5.65
C CYS A 153 -15.26 -0.68 -4.96
N ALA A 154 -15.52 -0.87 -3.66
CA ALA A 154 -16.32 0.06 -2.87
C ALA A 154 -15.64 1.43 -2.73
N LEU A 155 -14.33 1.48 -2.52
CA LEU A 155 -13.58 2.74 -2.42
C LEU A 155 -13.55 3.48 -3.76
N LEU A 156 -13.16 2.79 -4.83
CA LEU A 156 -13.01 3.39 -6.17
C LEU A 156 -14.33 3.76 -6.83
N HIS A 157 -15.47 3.24 -6.33
CA HIS A 157 -16.80 3.69 -6.74
C HIS A 157 -16.97 5.21 -6.57
N HIS A 158 -16.35 5.79 -5.54
CA HIS A 158 -16.42 7.24 -5.25
C HIS A 158 -15.40 8.07 -6.04
N LEU A 159 -14.51 7.46 -6.84
CA LEU A 159 -13.45 8.18 -7.56
C LEU A 159 -14.04 9.24 -8.51
N GLY A 160 -15.15 8.94 -9.19
CA GLY A 160 -15.80 9.86 -10.12
C GLY A 160 -16.23 11.17 -9.46
N HIS A 161 -16.96 11.08 -8.35
CA HIS A 161 -17.37 12.22 -7.53
C HIS A 161 -16.17 13.01 -7.03
N LEU A 162 -15.15 12.32 -6.52
CA LEU A 162 -13.93 12.95 -6.03
C LEU A 162 -13.20 13.73 -7.14
N MET A 163 -13.16 13.22 -8.38
CA MET A 163 -12.58 13.94 -9.52
C MET A 163 -13.32 15.25 -9.81
N LEU A 164 -14.65 15.23 -9.78
CA LEU A 164 -15.45 16.44 -9.99
C LEU A 164 -15.26 17.43 -8.84
N ILE A 165 -15.31 16.96 -7.60
CA ILE A 165 -15.12 17.82 -6.42
C ILE A 165 -13.75 18.50 -6.44
N PHE A 166 -12.68 17.76 -6.76
CA PHE A 166 -11.31 18.29 -6.71
C PHE A 166 -10.94 19.14 -7.93
N TYR A 167 -11.36 18.75 -9.13
CA TYR A 167 -10.89 19.38 -10.37
C TYR A 167 -11.94 20.27 -11.04
N PHE A 168 -13.22 20.11 -10.73
CA PHE A 168 -14.35 20.83 -11.34
C PHE A 168 -15.40 21.26 -10.27
N PRO A 169 -14.99 22.01 -9.22
CA PRO A 169 -15.88 22.31 -8.10
C PRO A 169 -17.10 23.18 -8.47
N GLU A 170 -16.96 24.05 -9.47
CA GLU A 170 -18.05 24.90 -9.95
C GLU A 170 -19.10 24.07 -10.70
N GLU A 171 -18.64 23.20 -11.60
CA GLU A 171 -19.48 22.29 -12.36
C GLU A 171 -20.15 21.27 -11.45
N TRP A 172 -19.42 20.74 -10.44
CA TRP A 172 -19.99 19.87 -9.40
C TRP A 172 -21.13 20.55 -8.65
N SER A 173 -20.96 21.81 -8.24
CA SER A 173 -22.04 22.58 -7.57
C SER A 173 -23.26 22.75 -8.46
N GLN A 174 -23.08 22.93 -9.77
CA GLN A 174 -24.19 23.01 -10.73
C GLN A 174 -24.89 21.67 -10.92
N ILE A 175 -24.14 20.57 -11.03
CA ILE A 175 -24.66 19.21 -11.13
C ILE A 175 -25.54 18.89 -9.92
N GLN A 176 -25.05 19.17 -8.71
CA GLN A 176 -25.82 18.94 -7.48
C GLN A 176 -27.12 19.76 -7.43
N LYS A 177 -27.08 21.03 -7.85
CA LYS A 177 -28.27 21.88 -7.91
C LYS A 177 -29.32 21.35 -8.88
N ILE A 178 -28.90 20.95 -10.08
CA ILE A 178 -29.81 20.40 -11.11
C ILE A 178 -30.38 19.06 -10.68
N ALA A 179 -29.55 18.17 -10.12
CA ALA A 179 -30.00 16.87 -9.62
C ALA A 179 -31.09 17.03 -8.54
N GLN A 180 -30.92 18.01 -7.63
CA GLN A 180 -31.90 18.32 -6.59
C GLN A 180 -33.16 19.04 -7.13
N SER A 181 -33.01 20.01 -8.04
CA SER A 181 -34.15 20.82 -8.52
C SER A 181 -35.07 20.05 -9.46
N ASP A 182 -34.48 19.23 -10.34
CA ASP A 182 -35.19 18.57 -11.43
C ASP A 182 -35.46 17.08 -11.13
N ALA A 183 -35.13 16.63 -9.90
CA ALA A 183 -35.30 15.25 -9.43
C ALA A 183 -34.76 14.20 -10.41
N MET A 184 -33.57 14.44 -10.96
CA MET A 184 -32.87 13.52 -11.88
C MET A 184 -31.62 12.92 -11.26
N SER A 185 -31.08 11.88 -11.89
CA SER A 185 -29.83 11.27 -11.44
C SER A 185 -28.65 12.24 -11.60
N GLU A 186 -27.63 12.09 -10.76
CA GLU A 186 -26.39 12.87 -10.89
C GLU A 186 -25.71 12.63 -12.25
N ASN A 187 -25.88 11.43 -12.82
CA ASN A 187 -25.39 11.10 -14.16
C ASN A 187 -26.09 11.90 -15.26
N ASP A 188 -27.41 12.08 -15.18
CA ASP A 188 -28.17 12.90 -16.14
C ASP A 188 -27.85 14.39 -15.98
N ALA A 189 -27.69 14.85 -14.74
CA ALA A 189 -27.27 16.22 -14.45
C ALA A 189 -25.84 16.50 -14.95
N ALA A 190 -24.91 15.56 -14.74
CA ALA A 190 -23.54 15.64 -15.27
C ALA A 190 -23.55 15.70 -16.81
N LEU A 191 -24.34 14.87 -17.47
CA LEU A 191 -24.45 14.89 -18.92
C LEU A 191 -24.91 16.27 -19.45
N ARG A 192 -25.78 16.97 -18.72
CA ARG A 192 -26.23 18.33 -19.08
C ARG A 192 -25.18 19.42 -18.82
N VAL A 193 -24.40 19.31 -17.75
CA VAL A 193 -23.46 20.36 -17.33
C VAL A 193 -22.10 20.22 -18.02
N ILE A 194 -21.57 18.99 -18.07
CA ILE A 194 -20.19 18.69 -18.52
C ILE A 194 -20.15 17.84 -19.79
N GLY A 195 -21.30 17.39 -20.33
CA GLY A 195 -21.37 16.66 -21.60
C GLY A 195 -20.96 15.18 -21.51
N ILE A 196 -20.72 14.66 -20.31
CA ILE A 196 -20.38 13.25 -20.03
C ILE A 196 -21.01 12.85 -18.68
N SER A 197 -21.42 11.59 -18.53
CA SER A 197 -21.88 11.10 -17.23
C SER A 197 -20.70 10.84 -16.27
N ILE A 198 -20.98 10.82 -14.97
CA ILE A 198 -19.97 10.55 -13.92
C ILE A 198 -19.44 9.12 -14.10
N ASP A 199 -20.31 8.17 -14.41
CA ASP A 199 -19.96 6.77 -14.67
C ASP A 199 -19.04 6.65 -15.89
N GLU A 200 -19.40 7.28 -17.01
CA GLU A 200 -18.59 7.26 -18.23
C GLU A 200 -17.22 7.88 -18.00
N MET A 201 -17.17 9.03 -17.31
CA MET A 201 -15.91 9.65 -16.91
C MET A 201 -15.06 8.70 -16.06
N SER A 202 -15.67 8.05 -15.06
CA SER A 202 -15.00 7.11 -14.16
C SER A 202 -14.45 5.90 -14.91
N GLN A 203 -15.20 5.34 -15.88
CA GLN A 203 -14.71 4.27 -16.74
C GLN A 203 -13.52 4.69 -17.60
N GLU A 204 -13.55 5.89 -18.20
CA GLU A 204 -12.43 6.34 -19.04
C GLU A 204 -11.16 6.60 -18.22
N ILE A 205 -11.30 7.13 -17.01
CA ILE A 205 -10.16 7.28 -16.08
C ILE A 205 -9.59 5.90 -15.74
N ALA A 206 -10.44 4.95 -15.38
CA ALA A 206 -10.01 3.60 -15.03
C ALA A 206 -9.26 2.91 -16.19
N ARG A 207 -9.75 3.07 -17.43
CA ARG A 207 -9.08 2.56 -18.63
C ARG A 207 -7.73 3.23 -18.88
N ASN A 208 -7.67 4.56 -18.77
CA ASN A 208 -6.42 5.31 -18.93
C ASN A 208 -5.36 4.95 -17.88
N TRP A 209 -5.80 4.54 -16.69
CA TRP A 209 -4.92 4.07 -15.62
C TRP A 209 -4.63 2.57 -15.68
N HIS A 210 -5.11 1.87 -16.70
CA HIS A 210 -4.96 0.42 -16.88
C HIS A 210 -5.50 -0.39 -15.70
N LEU A 211 -6.56 0.09 -15.03
CA LEU A 211 -7.18 -0.66 -13.95
C LEU A 211 -7.80 -1.98 -14.45
N PRO A 212 -7.76 -3.05 -13.64
CA PRO A 212 -8.44 -4.30 -13.97
C PRO A 212 -9.89 -4.08 -14.36
N LYS A 213 -10.36 -4.79 -15.40
CA LYS A 213 -11.72 -4.63 -15.94
C LYS A 213 -12.81 -4.81 -14.87
N LYS A 214 -12.59 -5.69 -13.89
CA LYS A 214 -13.49 -5.90 -12.76
C LYS A 214 -13.63 -4.66 -11.87
N ILE A 215 -12.52 -3.98 -11.59
CA ILE A 215 -12.50 -2.72 -10.85
C ILE A 215 -13.12 -1.60 -11.68
N SER A 216 -12.80 -1.50 -12.97
CA SER A 216 -13.47 -0.53 -13.85
C SER A 216 -14.99 -0.73 -13.78
N HIS A 217 -15.48 -1.95 -13.96
CA HIS A 217 -16.92 -2.25 -13.98
C HIS A 217 -17.67 -1.88 -12.68
N CYS A 218 -17.01 -1.89 -11.52
CA CYS A 218 -17.66 -1.54 -10.26
C CYS A 218 -17.95 -0.04 -10.10
N MET A 219 -17.31 0.82 -10.89
CA MET A 219 -17.46 2.28 -10.83
C MET A 219 -18.72 2.80 -11.52
N ILE A 220 -19.56 1.89 -12.04
CA ILE A 220 -20.84 2.23 -12.65
C ILE A 220 -21.91 2.25 -11.56
N SER A 221 -22.60 3.37 -11.41
CA SER A 221 -23.77 3.48 -10.55
C SER A 221 -24.97 2.85 -11.26
N SER A 222 -25.48 1.75 -10.72
CA SER A 222 -26.63 1.04 -11.30
C SER A 222 -27.78 1.01 -10.32
N ALA A 223 -28.91 1.62 -10.71
CA ALA A 223 -30.19 1.40 -10.05
C ALA A 223 -30.85 0.08 -10.46
N THR A 224 -30.30 -0.63 -11.46
CA THR A 224 -30.90 -1.80 -12.07
C THR A 224 -30.28 -3.08 -11.52
N PHE A 225 -31.17 -3.89 -10.93
CA PHE A 225 -30.93 -5.16 -10.28
C PHE A 225 -31.00 -6.27 -11.33
N THR A 226 -29.91 -6.47 -12.07
CA THR A 226 -29.85 -7.54 -13.06
C THR A 226 -29.24 -8.77 -12.42
N GLU A 227 -30.13 -9.69 -12.05
CA GLU A 227 -29.92 -11.10 -11.68
C GLU A 227 -29.01 -11.40 -10.48
N ILE A 228 -29.37 -12.47 -9.78
CA ILE A 228 -28.61 -13.05 -8.67
C ILE A 228 -27.13 -13.12 -9.05
N SER A 229 -26.30 -12.40 -8.31
CA SER A 229 -24.88 -12.29 -8.62
C SER A 229 -24.08 -13.24 -7.73
N ILE A 230 -23.14 -13.99 -8.32
CA ILE A 230 -22.33 -14.95 -7.57
C ILE A 230 -21.23 -14.19 -6.81
N PRO A 231 -21.05 -14.42 -5.49
CA PRO A 231 -19.97 -13.81 -4.71
C PRO A 231 -18.60 -13.90 -5.42
N GLY A 232 -17.91 -12.77 -5.52
CA GLY A 232 -16.61 -12.64 -6.21
C GLY A 232 -16.66 -12.46 -7.74
N SER A 233 -17.84 -12.52 -8.37
CA SER A 233 -18.00 -12.16 -9.79
C SER A 233 -17.93 -10.64 -10.01
N SER A 234 -17.61 -10.20 -11.23
CA SER A 234 -17.56 -8.76 -11.58
C SER A 234 -18.88 -8.04 -11.30
N ASP A 235 -20.01 -8.69 -11.58
CA ASP A 235 -21.33 -8.14 -11.30
C ASP A 235 -21.62 -8.09 -9.81
N TRP A 236 -21.21 -9.10 -9.03
CA TRP A 236 -21.35 -9.06 -7.58
C TRP A 236 -20.52 -7.93 -6.96
N LEU A 237 -19.28 -7.72 -7.41
CA LEU A 237 -18.44 -6.61 -6.94
C LEU A 237 -19.09 -5.25 -7.21
N LYS A 238 -19.68 -5.08 -8.40
CA LYS A 238 -20.45 -3.89 -8.76
C LYS A 238 -21.68 -3.70 -7.88
N VAL A 239 -22.49 -4.75 -7.66
CA VAL A 239 -23.68 -4.70 -6.81
C VAL A 239 -23.30 -4.40 -5.36
N MET A 240 -22.22 -5.01 -4.86
CA MET A 240 -21.72 -4.78 -3.50
C MET A 240 -21.21 -3.35 -3.30
N ALA A 241 -20.49 -2.78 -4.27
CA ALA A 241 -20.05 -1.39 -4.24
C ALA A 241 -21.23 -0.41 -4.23
N ASN A 242 -22.23 -0.63 -5.10
CA ASN A 242 -23.46 0.17 -5.14
C ASN A 242 -24.26 0.06 -3.83
N PHE A 243 -24.38 -1.14 -3.27
CA PHE A 243 -25.01 -1.37 -1.97
C PHE A 243 -24.32 -0.55 -0.87
N ALA A 244 -23.00 -0.71 -0.71
CA ALA A 244 -22.24 -0.08 0.35
C ALA A 244 -22.23 1.46 0.21
N SER A 245 -22.11 1.97 -1.02
CA SER A 245 -22.16 3.40 -1.31
C SER A 245 -23.54 4.00 -0.98
N GLY A 246 -24.63 3.32 -1.39
CA GLY A 246 -25.98 3.78 -1.07
C GLY A 246 -26.30 3.72 0.43
N VAL A 247 -25.81 2.72 1.17
CA VAL A 247 -25.92 2.70 2.63
C VAL A 247 -25.16 3.87 3.24
N ALA A 248 -23.92 4.13 2.81
CA ALA A 248 -23.13 5.25 3.30
C ALA A 248 -23.83 6.60 3.07
N LEU A 249 -24.46 6.78 1.90
CA LEU A 249 -25.26 7.96 1.58
C LEU A 249 -26.49 8.10 2.48
N LEU A 250 -27.28 7.02 2.66
CA LEU A 250 -28.47 7.01 3.52
C LEU A 250 -28.13 7.35 4.98
N LEU A 251 -27.03 6.80 5.49
CA LEU A 251 -26.52 7.10 6.82
C LEU A 251 -26.03 8.55 6.94
N ALA A 252 -25.35 9.09 5.92
CA ALA A 252 -24.93 10.48 5.89
C ALA A 252 -26.12 11.46 5.87
N GLN A 253 -27.25 11.07 5.29
CA GLN A 253 -28.49 11.84 5.25
C GLN A 253 -29.36 11.68 6.50
N GLN A 254 -28.95 10.87 7.49
CA GLN A 254 -29.72 10.57 8.70
C GLN A 254 -31.12 10.04 8.40
N CYS A 255 -31.25 9.12 7.43
CA CYS A 255 -32.53 8.52 7.06
C CYS A 255 -33.17 7.75 8.22
N ASN A 256 -34.48 7.48 8.11
CA ASN A 256 -35.18 6.65 9.09
C ASN A 256 -34.67 5.20 9.04
N ALA A 257 -34.72 4.51 10.19
CA ALA A 257 -34.28 3.11 10.29
C ALA A 257 -35.08 2.17 9.37
N ASP A 258 -36.34 2.49 9.07
CA ASP A 258 -37.18 1.69 8.19
C ASP A 258 -36.76 1.80 6.71
N ASP A 259 -36.34 2.99 6.27
CA ASP A 259 -35.85 3.20 4.90
C ASP A 259 -34.53 2.43 4.67
N LEU A 260 -33.64 2.45 5.67
CA LEU A 260 -32.40 1.68 5.63
C LEU A 260 -32.67 0.17 5.59
N LYS A 261 -33.61 -0.33 6.40
CA LYS A 261 -34.01 -1.75 6.38
C LYS A 261 -34.60 -2.15 5.04
N GLN A 262 -35.45 -1.32 4.45
CA GLN A 262 -36.02 -1.59 3.13
C GLN A 262 -34.94 -1.62 2.05
N TYR A 263 -33.97 -0.70 2.12
CA TYR A 263 -32.81 -0.69 1.23
C TYR A 263 -31.98 -1.97 1.38
N VAL A 264 -31.63 -2.38 2.60
CA VAL A 264 -30.87 -3.60 2.87
C VAL A 264 -31.60 -4.85 2.38
N SER A 265 -32.92 -4.95 2.64
CA SER A 265 -33.74 -6.08 2.19
C SER A 265 -33.81 -6.21 0.67
N ARG A 266 -33.65 -5.12 -0.07
CA ARG A 266 -33.64 -5.16 -1.54
C ARG A 266 -32.34 -5.75 -2.08
N TYR A 267 -31.22 -5.50 -1.41
CA TYR A 267 -29.91 -5.97 -1.84
C TYR A 267 -29.54 -7.37 -1.33
N SER A 268 -30.16 -7.84 -0.24
CA SER A 268 -29.90 -9.18 0.32
C SER A 268 -30.12 -10.30 -0.69
N GLU A 269 -31.20 -10.23 -1.48
CA GLU A 269 -31.51 -11.24 -2.51
C GLU A 269 -30.49 -11.23 -3.66
N SER A 270 -30.06 -10.04 -4.08
CA SER A 270 -29.12 -9.88 -5.21
C SER A 270 -27.69 -10.28 -4.85
N LEU A 271 -27.30 -10.04 -3.59
CA LEU A 271 -25.97 -10.36 -3.07
C LEU A 271 -25.86 -11.80 -2.55
N LEU A 272 -26.98 -12.51 -2.38
CA LEU A 272 -27.07 -13.82 -1.70
C LEU A 272 -26.53 -13.77 -0.26
N ILE A 273 -26.85 -12.71 0.47
CA ILE A 273 -26.42 -12.51 1.87
C ILE A 273 -27.66 -12.24 2.71
N SER A 274 -27.71 -12.80 3.93
CA SER A 274 -28.84 -12.55 4.82
C SER A 274 -28.95 -11.07 5.18
N THR A 275 -30.18 -10.58 5.39
CA THR A 275 -30.41 -9.20 5.85
C THR A 275 -29.76 -8.93 7.21
N GLU A 276 -29.68 -9.96 8.06
CA GLU A 276 -29.05 -9.91 9.37
C GLU A 276 -27.53 -9.69 9.25
N ASP A 277 -26.86 -10.43 8.36
CA ASP A 277 -25.42 -10.28 8.13
C ASP A 277 -25.06 -8.92 7.55
N LEU A 278 -25.89 -8.40 6.64
CA LEU A 278 -25.72 -7.07 6.09
C LEU A 278 -25.94 -5.99 7.16
N ALA A 279 -27.00 -6.10 7.97
CA ALA A 279 -27.30 -5.14 9.02
C ALA A 279 -26.19 -5.09 10.10
N GLU A 280 -25.74 -6.24 10.59
CA GLU A 280 -24.64 -6.30 11.57
C GLU A 280 -23.34 -5.71 11.01
N SER A 281 -23.06 -5.92 9.72
CA SER A 281 -21.87 -5.36 9.06
C SER A 281 -21.92 -3.83 8.97
N ILE A 282 -23.12 -3.26 8.80
CA ILE A 282 -23.36 -1.82 8.80
C ILE A 282 -23.17 -1.26 10.22
N ASP A 283 -23.80 -1.88 11.22
CA ASP A 283 -23.70 -1.43 12.61
C ASP A 283 -22.25 -1.41 13.10
N LEU A 284 -21.48 -2.46 12.78
CA LEU A 284 -20.06 -2.54 13.12
C LEU A 284 -19.24 -1.44 12.44
N ALA A 285 -19.54 -1.12 11.18
CA ALA A 285 -18.85 -0.05 10.44
C ALA A 285 -19.14 1.33 11.05
N GLN A 286 -20.37 1.58 11.51
CA GLN A 286 -20.74 2.85 12.17
C GLN A 286 -20.04 3.02 13.52
N GLN A 287 -19.89 1.94 14.30
CA GLN A 287 -19.18 1.97 15.58
C GLN A 287 -17.69 2.28 15.38
N MET A 288 -17.05 1.66 14.38
CA MET A 288 -15.64 1.93 14.07
C MET A 288 -15.39 3.31 13.46
N ALA A 289 -16.35 3.85 12.70
CA ALA A 289 -16.26 5.20 12.15
C ALA A 289 -16.22 6.29 13.25
N ALA A 290 -16.79 6.02 14.43
CA ALA A 290 -16.71 6.91 15.59
C ALA A 290 -15.31 6.94 16.26
N GLU A 291 -14.47 5.94 16.00
CA GLU A 291 -13.12 5.78 16.57
C GLU A 291 -11.98 6.20 15.61
N PHE A 292 -12.30 6.55 14.36
CA PHE A 292 -11.31 7.03 13.38
C PHE A 292 -11.31 8.55 13.28
N PRO A 293 -10.52 9.29 14.09
CA PRO A 293 -10.16 10.64 13.74
C PRO A 293 -9.14 10.57 12.60
N GLY A 294 -9.47 11.20 11.48
CA GLY A 294 -8.48 11.53 10.46
C GLY A 294 -7.36 12.34 11.09
N ASN A 295 -6.21 11.71 11.33
CA ASN A 295 -4.97 12.41 11.62
C ASN A 295 -3.91 11.96 10.61
N PRO A 296 -3.54 12.82 9.63
CA PRO A 296 -2.52 12.55 8.61
C PRO A 296 -1.07 12.55 9.14
N GLU A 297 -0.84 12.36 10.45
CA GLU A 297 0.50 12.44 11.06
C GLU A 297 1.29 11.12 11.11
N SER A 298 0.92 10.09 10.35
CA SER A 298 1.73 8.84 10.27
C SER A 298 2.87 8.89 9.25
N GLY A 299 3.34 10.10 8.90
CA GLY A 299 4.52 10.35 8.07
C GLY A 299 5.81 10.65 8.85
N LYS A 300 5.81 10.58 10.19
CA LYS A 300 7.06 10.54 10.96
C LYS A 300 7.57 9.10 10.92
N SER A 301 8.83 8.90 10.51
CA SER A 301 9.52 7.62 10.70
C SER A 301 9.51 7.32 12.20
N ILE A 302 8.58 6.46 12.62
CA ILE A 302 8.56 5.95 13.97
C ILE A 302 9.86 5.16 14.07
N GLY A 303 10.78 5.60 14.94
CA GLY A 303 12.04 4.89 15.17
C GLY A 303 11.81 3.46 15.66
N LYS A 304 12.88 2.80 16.09
CA LYS A 304 12.86 1.41 16.57
C LYS A 304 11.58 1.05 17.38
N PRO A 305 10.78 0.05 16.96
CA PRO A 305 9.58 -0.40 17.68
C PRO A 305 9.88 -0.84 19.12
N TYR A 306 8.94 -0.59 20.04
CA TYR A 306 9.07 -0.95 21.46
C TYR A 306 9.19 -2.48 21.68
N ASP A 307 8.58 -3.26 20.80
CA ASP A 307 8.52 -4.74 20.76
C ASP A 307 9.50 -5.35 19.74
N SER A 308 10.55 -4.61 19.37
CA SER A 308 11.53 -5.02 18.35
C SER A 308 12.21 -6.36 18.64
N ARG A 309 12.46 -6.68 19.91
CA ARG A 309 13.01 -7.97 20.33
C ARG A 309 12.07 -9.13 20.04
N GLU A 310 10.79 -9.02 20.41
CA GLU A 310 9.78 -10.03 20.10
C GLU A 310 9.64 -10.23 18.59
N ARG A 311 9.56 -9.13 17.82
CA ARG A 311 9.46 -9.17 16.35
C ARG A 311 10.64 -9.89 15.71
N LEU A 312 11.87 -9.61 16.17
CA LEU A 312 13.07 -10.32 15.70
C LEU A 312 13.03 -11.82 16.04
N ALA A 313 12.60 -12.18 17.25
CA ALA A 313 12.50 -13.59 17.66
C ALA A 313 11.48 -14.37 16.81
N VAL A 314 10.34 -13.74 16.50
CA VAL A 314 9.33 -14.28 15.59
C VAL A 314 9.91 -14.46 14.19
N SER A 315 10.56 -13.42 13.65
CA SER A 315 11.22 -13.46 12.33
C SER A 315 12.27 -14.57 12.21
N VAL A 316 13.10 -14.78 13.25
CA VAL A 316 14.09 -15.87 13.29
C VAL A 316 13.42 -17.24 13.15
N ARG A 317 12.33 -17.44 13.88
CA ARG A 317 11.57 -18.70 13.85
C ARG A 317 10.94 -18.93 12.48
N GLU A 318 10.37 -17.89 11.88
CA GLU A 318 9.73 -17.97 10.57
C GLU A 318 10.71 -18.29 9.45
N LEU A 319 11.83 -17.55 9.38
CA LEU A 319 12.87 -17.83 8.40
C LEU A 319 13.37 -19.27 8.53
N LYS A 320 13.55 -19.76 9.77
CA LYS A 320 13.93 -21.15 10.03
C LYS A 320 12.88 -22.14 9.50
N MET A 321 11.59 -21.89 9.72
CA MET A 321 10.50 -22.78 9.26
C MET A 321 10.40 -22.77 7.73
N ALA A 322 10.45 -21.61 7.09
CA ALA A 322 10.41 -21.50 5.63
C ALA A 322 11.60 -22.21 4.97
N LEU A 323 12.81 -22.06 5.53
CA LEU A 323 13.98 -22.81 5.08
C LEU A 323 13.83 -24.32 5.25
N ALA A 324 13.13 -24.79 6.28
CA ALA A 324 12.82 -26.20 6.43
C ALA A 324 11.90 -26.70 5.30
N GLN A 325 10.95 -25.87 4.87
CA GLN A 325 10.05 -26.14 3.73
C GLN A 325 10.74 -26.06 2.36
N GLY A 326 11.99 -25.61 2.29
CA GLY A 326 12.80 -25.66 1.08
C GLY A 326 12.68 -24.46 0.15
N ILE A 327 12.30 -23.28 0.68
CA ILE A 327 12.35 -22.02 -0.08
C ILE A 327 13.75 -21.76 -0.64
N ASP A 328 13.83 -21.05 -1.76
CA ASP A 328 15.10 -20.69 -2.37
C ASP A 328 15.80 -19.53 -1.63
N PHE A 329 17.08 -19.34 -1.94
CA PHE A 329 17.91 -18.32 -1.29
C PHE A 329 17.38 -16.89 -1.52
N ASN A 330 16.85 -16.56 -2.70
CA ASN A 330 16.43 -15.19 -2.98
C ASN A 330 15.16 -14.85 -2.19
N VAL A 331 14.22 -15.80 -2.08
CA VAL A 331 13.05 -15.65 -1.21
C VAL A 331 13.48 -15.53 0.26
N ALA A 332 14.40 -16.38 0.71
CA ALA A 332 14.94 -16.30 2.07
C ALA A 332 15.66 -14.96 2.34
N LEU A 333 16.39 -14.43 1.35
CA LEU A 333 17.06 -13.13 1.43
C LEU A 333 16.04 -12.01 1.58
N SER A 334 15.00 -11.99 0.75
CA SER A 334 13.92 -11.00 0.85
C SER A 334 13.21 -11.06 2.20
N MET A 335 12.85 -12.25 2.67
CA MET A 335 12.24 -12.43 4.00
C MET A 335 13.13 -11.87 5.11
N MET A 336 14.43 -12.19 5.09
CA MET A 336 15.36 -11.74 6.12
C MET A 336 15.55 -10.21 6.09
N LEU A 337 15.71 -9.61 4.90
CA LEU A 337 15.87 -8.16 4.76
C LEU A 337 14.61 -7.41 5.21
N GLU A 338 13.44 -7.95 4.89
CA GLU A 338 12.15 -7.44 5.34
C GLU A 338 12.00 -7.53 6.87
N SER A 339 12.33 -8.68 7.46
CA SER A 339 12.33 -8.87 8.91
C SER A 339 13.22 -7.85 9.62
N LEU A 340 14.43 -7.59 9.10
CA LEU A 340 15.31 -6.56 9.64
C LEU A 340 14.65 -5.18 9.56
N TYR A 341 14.16 -4.80 8.38
CA TYR A 341 13.53 -3.50 8.13
C TYR A 341 12.34 -3.26 9.07
N ALA A 342 11.40 -4.20 9.13
CA ALA A 342 10.17 -4.06 9.90
C ALA A 342 10.37 -4.19 11.42
N SER A 343 11.28 -5.06 11.88
CA SER A 343 11.47 -5.33 13.31
C SER A 343 12.25 -4.24 14.02
N MET A 344 13.22 -3.61 13.33
CA MET A 344 14.12 -2.63 13.93
C MET A 344 13.80 -1.19 13.53
N GLY A 345 12.84 -0.98 12.63
CA GLY A 345 12.49 0.35 12.13
C GLY A 345 13.67 1.02 11.43
N PHE A 346 14.47 0.24 10.70
CA PHE A 346 15.55 0.80 9.88
C PHE A 346 14.97 1.74 8.83
N ASN A 347 15.69 2.81 8.53
CA ASN A 347 15.37 3.69 7.41
C ASN A 347 15.63 2.97 6.07
N ARG A 348 16.71 2.19 5.99
CA ARG A 348 17.09 1.36 4.84
C ARG A 348 17.74 0.06 5.29
N VAL A 349 17.54 -1.01 4.51
CA VAL A 349 18.27 -2.29 4.62
C VAL A 349 18.71 -2.69 3.22
N VAL A 350 20.01 -2.90 3.00
CA VAL A 350 20.61 -3.14 1.69
C VAL A 350 21.59 -4.30 1.75
N THR A 351 21.60 -5.14 0.71
CA THR A 351 22.59 -6.22 0.56
C THR A 351 23.58 -5.92 -0.55
N PHE A 352 24.86 -6.02 -0.21
CA PHE A 352 25.99 -5.96 -1.11
C PHE A 352 26.46 -7.37 -1.48
N PHE A 353 26.72 -7.59 -2.75
CA PHE A 353 27.37 -8.80 -3.25
C PHE A 353 28.61 -8.45 -4.06
N ARG A 354 29.58 -9.37 -4.07
CA ARG A 354 30.75 -9.25 -4.93
C ARG A 354 30.36 -9.37 -6.41
N ASP A 355 30.86 -8.46 -7.21
CA ASP A 355 30.68 -8.41 -8.65
C ASP A 355 31.88 -7.71 -9.32
N ALA A 356 32.66 -8.46 -10.10
CA ALA A 356 33.81 -7.96 -10.87
C ALA A 356 34.81 -7.10 -10.07
N GLY A 357 35.24 -7.56 -8.89
CA GLY A 357 36.22 -6.85 -8.03
C GLY A 357 35.64 -5.68 -7.24
N MET A 358 34.33 -5.51 -7.25
CA MET A 358 33.59 -4.52 -6.47
C MET A 358 32.56 -5.23 -5.58
N LEU A 359 32.16 -4.60 -4.48
CA LEU A 359 30.92 -4.92 -3.78
C LEU A 359 29.85 -3.93 -4.22
N LYS A 360 28.76 -4.46 -4.79
CA LYS A 360 27.64 -3.66 -5.30
C LYS A 360 26.37 -4.00 -4.53
N ALA A 361 25.63 -2.97 -4.13
CA ALA A 361 24.26 -3.15 -3.65
C ALA A 361 23.39 -3.75 -4.77
N LYS A 362 22.66 -4.83 -4.47
CA LYS A 362 21.76 -5.49 -5.45
C LYS A 362 20.30 -5.46 -5.04
N VAL A 363 20.05 -5.66 -3.75
CA VAL A 363 18.69 -5.75 -3.20
C VAL A 363 18.65 -4.92 -1.93
N GLY A 364 17.53 -4.22 -1.70
CA GLY A 364 17.31 -3.46 -0.49
C GLY A 364 15.92 -2.86 -0.41
N PHE A 365 15.53 -2.52 0.81
CA PHE A 365 14.24 -1.96 1.22
C PHE A 365 14.45 -0.65 1.97
N GLY A 366 13.45 0.23 1.93
CA GLY A 366 13.45 1.48 2.67
C GLY A 366 13.53 2.73 1.79
N ARG A 367 13.48 3.89 2.43
CA ARG A 367 13.25 5.17 1.75
C ARG A 367 14.40 5.54 0.82
N GLY A 368 14.08 5.78 -0.45
CA GLY A 368 15.05 6.25 -1.45
C GLY A 368 16.02 5.17 -1.95
N VAL A 369 15.81 3.90 -1.58
CA VAL A 369 16.71 2.80 -1.98
C VAL A 369 16.81 2.64 -3.50
N PRO A 370 15.71 2.65 -4.29
CA PRO A 370 15.80 2.53 -5.74
C PRO A 370 16.71 3.57 -6.40
N GLU A 371 16.71 4.81 -5.89
CA GLU A 371 17.47 5.93 -6.42
C GLU A 371 18.95 5.85 -6.05
N VAL A 372 19.28 5.41 -4.83
CA VAL A 372 20.67 5.39 -4.33
C VAL A 372 21.40 4.06 -4.59
N LEU A 373 20.68 2.97 -4.89
CA LEU A 373 21.25 1.62 -5.01
C LEU A 373 22.47 1.55 -5.96
N SER A 374 22.41 2.28 -7.08
CA SER A 374 23.47 2.31 -8.08
C SER A 374 24.76 3.01 -7.60
N GLY A 375 24.63 3.95 -6.66
CA GLY A 375 25.75 4.66 -6.02
C GLY A 375 26.35 3.90 -4.83
N LEU A 376 25.64 2.90 -4.30
CA LEU A 376 26.12 2.04 -3.21
C LEU A 376 27.05 0.95 -3.76
N ILE A 377 28.29 1.36 -4.04
CA ILE A 377 29.35 0.52 -4.57
C ILE A 377 30.70 0.86 -3.94
N PHE A 378 31.50 -0.15 -3.60
CA PHE A 378 32.88 0.05 -3.13
C PHE A 378 33.82 -1.05 -3.61
N PRO A 379 35.13 -0.79 -3.73
CA PRO A 379 36.11 -1.79 -4.19
C PRO A 379 36.19 -3.00 -3.27
N GLU A 380 36.56 -4.17 -3.79
CA GLU A 380 36.90 -5.34 -2.96
C GLU A 380 38.29 -5.20 -2.32
N ALA A 381 39.16 -4.39 -2.92
CA ALA A 381 40.50 -4.11 -2.40
C ALA A 381 40.42 -3.39 -1.05
N TYR A 382 41.10 -3.93 -0.05
CA TYR A 382 41.03 -3.44 1.32
C TYR A 382 41.39 -1.95 1.44
N ALA A 383 40.48 -1.20 2.06
CA ALA A 383 40.73 0.12 2.62
C ALA A 383 40.56 0.09 4.14
N ALA A 384 41.19 1.02 4.86
CA ALA A 384 41.13 1.09 6.32
C ALA A 384 39.81 1.73 6.83
N ASP A 385 38.67 1.14 6.44
CA ASP A 385 37.33 1.58 6.81
C ASP A 385 36.50 0.45 7.45
N VAL A 386 35.36 0.80 8.07
CA VAL A 386 34.51 -0.12 8.82
C VAL A 386 33.85 -1.20 7.96
N PHE A 387 33.63 -0.96 6.66
CA PHE A 387 33.05 -1.95 5.75
C PHE A 387 34.07 -3.04 5.46
N HIS A 388 35.29 -2.66 5.11
CA HIS A 388 36.39 -3.59 4.89
C HIS A 388 36.81 -4.30 6.18
N LEU A 389 36.83 -3.62 7.33
CA LEU A 389 37.10 -4.22 8.62
C LEU A 389 36.04 -5.28 9.00
N SER A 390 34.75 -4.99 8.79
CA SER A 390 33.67 -5.95 9.02
C SER A 390 33.83 -7.20 8.15
N LEU A 391 34.10 -7.02 6.85
CA LEU A 391 34.32 -8.11 5.90
C LEU A 391 35.58 -8.94 6.21
N ALA A 392 36.69 -8.28 6.55
CA ALA A 392 37.97 -8.92 6.83
C ALA A 392 37.94 -9.72 8.15
N ASN A 393 37.36 -9.12 9.20
CA ASN A 393 37.25 -9.76 10.51
C ASN A 393 36.03 -10.67 10.64
N LYS A 394 35.13 -10.67 9.65
CA LYS A 394 33.86 -11.41 9.66
C LYS A 394 33.02 -11.07 10.90
N ALA A 395 33.08 -9.81 11.29
CA ALA A 395 32.47 -9.31 12.52
C ALA A 395 31.29 -8.41 12.19
N ASP A 396 30.21 -8.60 12.94
CA ASP A 396 29.09 -7.68 12.95
C ASP A 396 29.53 -6.34 13.56
N VAL A 397 29.17 -5.25 12.90
CA VAL A 397 29.56 -3.90 13.32
C VAL A 397 28.30 -3.07 13.55
N PHE A 398 28.31 -2.27 14.60
CA PHE A 398 27.32 -1.22 14.85
C PHE A 398 28.05 0.11 15.05
N ILE A 399 27.68 1.10 14.26
CA ILE A 399 28.20 2.47 14.33
C ILE A 399 27.06 3.39 14.74
N GLN A 400 27.31 4.20 15.76
CA GLN A 400 26.43 5.29 16.22
C GLN A 400 27.07 6.64 15.91
N ASP A 401 26.23 7.66 15.84
CA ASP A 401 26.61 9.07 15.72
C ASP A 401 27.64 9.30 14.59
N VAL A 402 27.26 8.94 13.36
CA VAL A 402 28.08 9.10 12.15
C VAL A 402 28.55 10.55 11.99
N ALA A 403 27.72 11.51 12.36
CA ALA A 403 28.04 12.94 12.35
C ALA A 403 29.11 13.33 13.38
N SER A 404 29.16 12.70 14.57
CA SER A 404 30.20 12.97 15.57
C SER A 404 31.53 12.25 15.24
N THR A 405 31.43 11.20 14.44
CA THR A 405 32.55 10.37 13.94
C THR A 405 33.33 11.04 12.79
N GLN A 406 32.99 12.31 12.47
CA GLN A 406 33.54 13.16 11.39
C GLN A 406 35.08 13.22 11.30
N SER A 407 35.81 12.96 12.38
CA SER A 407 37.28 13.05 12.43
C SER A 407 38.02 11.71 12.21
N SER A 408 37.31 10.60 11.99
CA SER A 408 37.95 9.29 11.78
C SER A 408 37.83 8.84 10.32
N SER A 409 38.94 8.39 9.74
CA SER A 409 39.03 7.73 8.43
C SER A 409 38.26 6.40 8.33
N SER A 410 37.50 6.06 9.37
CA SER A 410 36.81 4.79 9.54
C SER A 410 35.52 4.69 8.72
N ILE A 411 34.83 5.80 8.45
CA ILE A 411 33.61 5.82 7.63
C ILE A 411 33.97 6.25 6.20
N PRO A 412 33.64 5.44 5.17
CA PRO A 412 33.98 5.75 3.79
C PRO A 412 33.33 7.05 3.27
N ALA A 413 34.04 7.79 2.42
CA ALA A 413 33.53 9.00 1.79
C ALA A 413 32.29 8.73 0.92
N TRP A 414 32.31 7.63 0.14
CA TRP A 414 31.20 7.22 -0.73
C TRP A 414 29.88 7.05 0.05
N LEU A 415 29.94 6.58 1.31
CA LEU A 415 28.75 6.40 2.13
C LEU A 415 28.14 7.75 2.48
N ARG A 416 28.97 8.72 2.90
CA ARG A 416 28.51 10.07 3.27
C ARG A 416 27.98 10.85 2.07
N GLU A 417 28.60 10.66 0.91
CA GLU A 417 28.17 11.30 -0.34
C GLU A 417 26.86 10.72 -0.86
N THR A 418 26.69 9.40 -0.75
CA THR A 418 25.49 8.71 -1.26
C THR A 418 24.32 8.78 -0.28
N LEU A 419 24.59 8.71 1.03
CA LEU A 419 23.59 8.65 2.11
C LEU A 419 23.91 9.72 3.19
N PRO A 420 23.62 11.01 2.92
CA PRO A 420 23.98 12.11 3.83
C PRO A 420 23.13 12.18 5.10
N ASP A 421 22.00 11.47 5.15
CA ASP A 421 21.02 11.49 6.24
C ASP A 421 21.25 10.39 7.30
N VAL A 422 22.30 9.59 7.15
CA VAL A 422 22.63 8.47 8.05
C VAL A 422 23.18 8.98 9.37
N ASP A 423 22.59 8.51 10.47
CA ASP A 423 23.04 8.82 11.83
C ASP A 423 23.65 7.61 12.55
N ALA A 424 23.09 6.42 12.33
CA ALA A 424 23.62 5.17 12.85
C ALA A 424 23.41 4.05 11.82
N PHE A 425 24.27 3.03 11.81
CA PHE A 425 24.10 1.88 10.93
C PHE A 425 24.75 0.61 11.48
N ILE A 426 24.27 -0.53 11.00
CA ILE A 426 24.85 -1.84 11.24
C ILE A 426 25.40 -2.46 9.96
N LEU A 427 26.39 -3.33 10.12
CA LEU A 427 26.97 -4.16 9.08
C LEU A 427 26.95 -5.62 9.52
N LEU A 428 26.37 -6.50 8.70
CA LEU A 428 26.31 -7.94 8.96
C LEU A 428 26.94 -8.71 7.77
N PRO A 429 28.19 -9.20 7.88
CA PRO A 429 28.89 -9.82 6.75
C PRO A 429 28.32 -11.20 6.42
N LEU A 430 28.00 -11.44 5.14
CA LEU A 430 27.45 -12.71 4.67
C LEU A 430 28.58 -13.74 4.50
N ILE A 431 28.70 -14.69 5.43
CA ILE A 431 29.79 -15.68 5.44
C ILE A 431 29.31 -17.03 4.88
N PHE A 432 29.97 -17.51 3.82
CA PHE A 432 29.74 -18.84 3.24
C PHE A 432 31.05 -19.58 3.05
N ASN A 433 31.15 -20.83 3.52
CA ASN A 433 32.37 -21.64 3.47
C ASN A 433 33.63 -20.90 3.95
N GLY A 434 33.48 -20.14 5.04
CA GLY A 434 34.58 -19.37 5.64
C GLY A 434 35.02 -18.13 4.86
N LYS A 435 34.34 -17.75 3.76
CA LYS A 435 34.59 -16.53 2.99
C LYS A 435 33.42 -15.56 3.11
N ALA A 436 33.70 -14.27 3.21
CA ALA A 436 32.68 -13.23 3.13
C ALA A 436 32.28 -13.02 1.67
N ILE A 437 31.05 -13.41 1.30
CA ILE A 437 30.53 -13.31 -0.07
C ILE A 437 29.75 -12.01 -0.33
N GLY A 438 29.43 -11.28 0.75
CA GLY A 438 28.64 -10.06 0.71
C GLY A 438 28.49 -9.44 2.09
N LEU A 439 27.62 -8.44 2.20
CA LEU A 439 27.38 -7.67 3.41
C LEU A 439 25.92 -7.21 3.43
N ILE A 440 25.26 -7.26 4.58
CA ILE A 440 24.02 -6.53 4.81
C ILE A 440 24.38 -5.23 5.52
N TYR A 441 23.84 -4.13 5.03
CA TYR A 441 23.88 -2.79 5.62
C TYR A 441 22.47 -2.42 6.06
N ALA A 442 22.32 -1.80 7.22
CA ALA A 442 21.04 -1.20 7.60
C ALA A 442 21.26 0.07 8.43
N ASP A 443 20.48 1.12 8.19
CA ASP A 443 20.70 2.45 8.78
C ASP A 443 19.47 3.02 9.51
N TRP A 444 19.72 4.00 10.36
CA TRP A 444 18.73 4.94 10.89
C TRP A 444 19.10 6.36 10.49
N CYS A 445 18.08 7.20 10.33
CA CYS A 445 18.25 8.61 10.05
C CYS A 445 18.33 9.44 11.34
N THR A 446 18.86 10.64 11.23
CA THR A 446 19.06 11.54 12.36
C THR A 446 17.76 11.76 13.16
N GLY A 447 17.83 11.50 14.48
CA GLY A 447 16.69 11.68 15.39
C GLY A 447 15.78 10.44 15.54
N THR A 448 16.12 9.32 14.90
CA THR A 448 15.46 8.02 15.15
C THR A 448 16.37 7.12 15.97
N THR A 449 15.84 6.62 17.10
CA THR A 449 16.51 5.94 18.24
C THR A 449 17.84 5.22 17.98
N ASN A 450 18.89 5.55 18.76
CA ASN A 450 20.26 5.05 18.56
C ASN A 450 20.66 3.83 19.43
N GLN A 451 19.76 3.18 20.18
CA GLN A 451 20.14 2.09 21.10
C GLN A 451 19.63 0.71 20.65
N ILE A 452 20.57 -0.18 20.32
CA ILE A 452 20.34 -1.61 20.06
C ILE A 452 20.71 -2.40 21.31
N GLU A 453 19.82 -3.25 21.79
CA GLU A 453 20.13 -4.18 22.86
C GLU A 453 21.00 -5.34 22.35
N PRO A 454 21.91 -5.90 23.16
CA PRO A 454 22.73 -7.05 22.76
C PRO A 454 21.90 -8.25 22.26
N SER A 455 20.69 -8.44 22.81
CA SER A 455 19.80 -9.53 22.42
C SER A 455 19.19 -9.35 21.02
N GLU A 456 18.91 -8.11 20.62
CA GLU A 456 18.41 -7.77 19.29
C GLU A 456 19.53 -7.90 18.26
N PHE A 457 20.72 -7.37 18.58
CA PHE A 457 21.89 -7.48 17.72
C PHE A 457 22.26 -8.94 17.44
N SER A 458 22.21 -9.78 18.50
CA SER A 458 22.37 -11.23 18.37
C SER A 458 21.29 -11.86 17.48
N SER A 459 20.02 -11.47 17.63
CA SER A 459 18.91 -12.01 16.83
C SER A 459 19.04 -11.66 15.33
N MET A 460 19.52 -10.46 15.00
CA MET A 460 19.85 -10.08 13.62
C MET A 460 20.99 -10.92 13.04
N GLY A 461 22.02 -11.21 13.84
CA GLY A 461 23.09 -12.16 13.46
C GLY A 461 22.55 -13.58 13.22
N VAL A 462 21.60 -14.05 14.03
CA VAL A 462 20.95 -15.35 13.85
C VAL A 462 20.11 -15.39 12.56
N LEU A 463 19.36 -14.32 12.24
CA LEU A 463 18.64 -14.19 10.96
C LEU A 463 19.59 -14.34 9.77
N ARG A 464 20.70 -13.60 9.78
CA ARG A 464 21.76 -13.70 8.77
C ARG A 464 22.29 -15.13 8.65
N ASP A 465 22.57 -15.79 9.77
CA ASP A 465 23.13 -17.15 9.75
C ASP A 465 22.16 -18.19 9.20
N TYR A 466 20.85 -18.03 9.43
CA TYR A 466 19.83 -18.86 8.80
C TYR A 466 19.78 -18.64 7.28
N LEU A 467 19.81 -17.38 6.82
CA LEU A 467 19.92 -17.08 5.40
C LEU A 467 21.11 -17.80 4.75
N MET A 468 22.28 -17.79 5.41
CA MET A 468 23.48 -18.46 4.88
C MET A 468 23.33 -19.98 4.78
N LYS A 469 22.49 -20.62 5.62
CA LYS A 469 22.17 -22.04 5.50
C LYS A 469 21.36 -22.36 4.25
N ALA A 470 20.58 -21.41 3.72
CA ALA A 470 19.80 -21.59 2.50
C ALA A 470 20.70 -21.89 1.27
N LEU A 471 21.94 -21.38 1.27
CA LEU A 471 22.92 -21.64 0.21
C LEU A 471 23.43 -23.09 0.18
N ILE A 472 23.31 -23.83 1.28
CA ILE A 472 23.81 -25.21 1.40
C ILE A 472 22.89 -26.20 0.67
N LYS A 473 21.59 -25.88 0.49
CA LYS A 473 20.57 -26.79 -0.09
C LYS A 473 20.61 -26.94 -1.61
N ARG A 474 21.53 -26.28 -2.33
CA ARG A 474 21.74 -26.53 -3.77
C ARG A 474 22.64 -27.76 -3.97
N LYS A 475 22.05 -28.96 -3.96
CA LYS A 475 22.62 -30.16 -4.58
C LYS A 475 21.61 -30.78 -5.52
#